data_AF-A0A0Q8RGR2-F1
#
_entry.id   AF-A0A0Q8RGR2-F1
#
_cell.length_a   1.000
_cell.length_b   1.000
_cell.length_c   1.000
_cell.angle_alpha   90.00
_cell.angle_beta   90.00
_cell.angle_gamma   90.00
#
_symmetry.space_group_name_H-M   'P 1'
#
loop_
_entity.id
_entity.type
_entity.pdbx_description
1 polymer ?
#
loop_
_entity_poly.entity_id
_entity_poly.type
_entity_poly.pdbx_seq_one_letter_code
_entity_poly.pdbx_strand_id
1 'polypeptide(L)'
;MADSETWTTRQWIFGVAKNSTDTYYLVNGYSKRRNPKPGERPYLQHKDGGVYKVSGTECTGDPARETFVVRDPRQIPREVLQELAQDLVTRLARAAGGEQRLRAEIKKQRIDLHQLSPEMQEAFKPYFGLAH
;
A
#
# COMPACT_ATOMS: atom_id res chain seq x y z
N MET A 1 3.24 -1.28 11.61
CA MET A 1 3.36 -0.21 12.60
C MET A 1 2.38 -0.55 13.71
N ALA A 2 2.81 -0.49 14.96
CA ALA A 2 2.02 -0.95 16.10
C ALA A 2 1.60 0.21 17.00
N ASP A 3 0.73 -0.09 17.96
CA ASP A 3 0.49 0.78 19.10
C ASP A 3 1.76 0.89 19.94
N SER A 4 1.89 2.02 20.64
CA SER A 4 2.93 2.25 21.63
C SER A 4 2.36 3.03 22.81
N GLU A 5 3.19 3.28 23.81
CA GLU A 5 2.84 4.13 24.96
C GLU A 5 2.39 5.54 24.52
N THR A 6 2.88 6.02 23.37
CA THR A 6 2.62 7.38 22.88
C THR A 6 1.60 7.44 21.75
N TRP A 7 1.34 6.32 21.06
CA TRP A 7 0.51 6.29 19.85
C TRP A 7 -0.50 5.15 19.83
N THR A 8 -1.68 5.42 19.29
CA THR A 8 -2.62 4.40 18.81
C THR A 8 -2.65 4.42 17.29
N THR A 9 -2.41 3.28 16.66
CA THR A 9 -2.30 3.15 15.21
C THR A 9 -3.55 2.48 14.65
N ARG A 10 -4.09 3.05 13.57
CA ARG A 10 -5.15 2.44 12.76
C ARG A 10 -4.57 2.14 11.38
N GLN A 11 -4.64 0.87 10.97
CA GLN A 11 -4.15 0.42 9.67
C GLN A 11 -5.29 -0.21 8.87
N TRP A 12 -5.19 -0.05 7.56
CA TRP A 12 -6.04 -0.72 6.58
C TRP A 12 -5.17 -1.54 5.64
N ILE A 13 -5.72 -2.66 5.19
CA ILE A 13 -5.10 -3.52 4.19
C ILE A 13 -5.51 -3.03 2.82
N PHE A 14 -4.51 -2.60 2.06
CA PHE A 14 -4.64 -2.13 0.70
C PHE A 14 -4.23 -3.17 -0.35
N GLY A 15 -3.63 -4.29 0.05
CA GLY A 15 -3.36 -5.41 -0.85
C GLY A 15 -3.01 -6.68 -0.07
N VAL A 16 -3.34 -7.84 -0.64
CA VAL A 16 -3.02 -9.16 -0.09
C VAL A 16 -2.48 -10.04 -1.20
N ALA A 17 -1.36 -10.70 -0.92
CA ALA A 17 -0.78 -11.76 -1.76
C ALA A 17 -0.46 -12.97 -0.89
N LYS A 18 -0.53 -14.18 -1.45
CA LYS A 18 -0.33 -15.42 -0.68
C LYS A 18 0.52 -16.40 -1.47
N ASN A 19 1.46 -17.04 -0.80
CA ASN A 19 2.11 -18.25 -1.31
C ASN A 19 1.71 -19.45 -0.43
N SER A 20 2.41 -20.57 -0.57
CA SER A 20 2.10 -21.81 0.17
C SER A 20 2.35 -21.72 1.68
N THR A 21 3.20 -20.80 2.15
CA THR A 21 3.65 -20.72 3.55
C THR A 21 3.40 -19.37 4.22
N ASP A 22 3.23 -18.32 3.42
CA ASP A 22 3.25 -16.93 3.84
C ASP A 22 2.04 -16.16 3.30
N THR A 23 1.60 -15.17 4.07
CA THR A 23 0.68 -14.12 3.59
C THR A 23 1.34 -12.77 3.66
N TYR A 24 1.25 -12.02 2.57
CA TYR A 24 1.80 -10.68 2.44
C TYR A 24 0.68 -9.65 2.46
N TYR A 25 0.87 -8.58 3.21
CA TYR A 25 -0.09 -7.48 3.37
C TYR A 25 0.57 -6.16 3.00
N LEU A 26 0.02 -5.48 2.00
CA LEU A 26 0.27 -4.06 1.78
C LEU A 26 -0.68 -3.27 2.68
N VAL A 27 -0.12 -2.46 3.58
CA VAL A 27 -0.92 -1.69 4.53
C VAL A 27 -0.50 -0.22 4.57
N ASN A 28 -1.46 0.62 4.92
CA ASN A 28 -1.19 2.00 5.28
C ASN A 28 -2.23 2.46 6.33
N GLY A 29 -2.01 3.63 6.92
CA GLY A 29 -2.91 4.18 7.91
C GLY A 29 -2.37 5.42 8.59
N TYR A 30 -2.86 5.67 9.79
CA TYR A 30 -2.43 6.79 10.61
C TYR A 30 -2.23 6.38 12.06
N SER A 31 -1.43 7.17 12.77
CA SER A 31 -1.28 7.09 14.22
C SER A 31 -1.86 8.33 14.87
N LYS A 32 -2.56 8.13 15.98
CA LYS A 32 -3.09 9.18 16.85
C LYS A 32 -2.28 9.25 18.13
N ARG A 33 -1.82 10.43 18.54
CA ARG A 33 -1.16 10.63 19.83
C ARG A 33 -2.13 10.35 20.96
N ARG A 34 -1.70 9.59 21.97
CA ARG A 34 -2.51 9.30 23.16
C ARG A 34 -2.63 10.53 24.06
N ASN A 35 -1.52 11.27 24.26
CA ASN A 35 -1.46 12.46 25.13
C ASN A 35 -0.71 13.62 24.43
N PRO A 36 -1.33 14.31 23.45
CA PRO A 36 -0.67 15.40 22.73
C PRO A 36 -0.47 16.63 23.63
N LYS A 37 0.74 17.21 23.63
CA LYS A 37 1.01 18.50 24.29
C LYS A 37 0.45 19.67 23.46
N PRO A 38 0.21 20.86 24.05
CA PRO A 38 -0.16 22.05 23.29
C PRO A 38 0.84 22.31 22.15
N GLY A 39 0.32 22.50 20.93
CA GLY A 39 1.13 22.70 19.71
C GLY A 39 1.53 21.40 18.98
N GLU A 40 1.32 20.23 19.56
CA GLU A 40 1.59 18.96 18.86
C GLU A 40 0.45 18.56 17.92
N ARG A 41 0.81 18.01 16.75
CA ARG A 41 -0.18 17.44 15.83
C ARG A 41 -0.73 16.12 16.41
N PRO A 42 -2.06 15.99 16.58
CA PRO A 42 -2.66 14.80 17.17
C PRO A 42 -2.63 13.58 16.25
N TYR A 43 -2.54 13.79 14.93
CA TYR A 43 -2.53 12.72 13.93
C TYR A 43 -1.25 12.78 13.09
N LEU A 44 -0.69 11.60 12.82
CA LEU A 44 0.41 11.37 11.91
C LEU A 44 -0.04 10.36 10.84
N GLN A 45 -0.08 10.79 9.58
CA GLN A 45 -0.29 9.89 8.46
C GLN A 45 1.06 9.38 7.96
N HIS A 46 1.17 8.05 7.83
CA HIS A 46 2.39 7.42 7.36
C HIS A 46 2.46 7.51 5.83
N LYS A 47 3.52 8.12 5.31
CA LYS A 47 3.65 8.36 3.87
C LYS A 47 4.07 7.11 3.11
N ASP A 48 4.87 6.25 3.73
CA ASP A 48 5.54 5.16 3.03
C ASP A 48 4.82 3.81 3.13
N GLY A 49 3.76 3.70 3.94
CA GLY A 49 3.04 2.45 4.19
C GLY A 49 3.96 1.33 4.70
N GLY A 50 3.53 0.07 4.57
CA GLY A 50 4.35 -1.09 4.88
C GLY A 50 3.92 -2.32 4.11
N VAL A 51 4.88 -3.21 3.80
CA VAL A 51 4.60 -4.57 3.35
C VAL A 51 4.99 -5.53 4.46
N TYR A 52 4.01 -6.27 4.98
CA TYR A 52 4.21 -7.24 6.06
C TYR A 52 4.06 -8.66 5.53
N LYS A 53 5.06 -9.49 5.80
CA LYS A 53 5.01 -10.94 5.60
C LYS A 53 4.64 -11.60 6.93
N VAL A 54 3.61 -12.43 6.91
CA VAL A 54 3.18 -13.26 8.05
C VAL A 54 3.45 -14.72 7.70
N SER A 55 4.27 -15.37 8.51
CA SER A 55 4.68 -16.78 8.36
C SER A 55 4.44 -17.50 9.69
N GLY A 56 3.31 -18.21 9.80
CA GLY A 56 2.89 -18.83 11.06
C GLY A 56 2.64 -17.79 12.16
N THR A 57 3.51 -17.75 13.18
CA THR A 57 3.44 -16.77 14.29
C THR A 57 4.37 -15.58 14.12
N GLU A 58 5.22 -15.60 13.09
CA GLU A 58 6.17 -14.53 12.82
C GLU A 58 5.57 -13.49 11.87
N CYS A 59 5.87 -12.23 12.14
CA CYS A 59 5.50 -11.10 11.30
C CYS A 59 6.72 -10.21 11.10
N THR A 60 7.16 -10.08 9.85
CA THR A 60 8.27 -9.22 9.45
C THR A 60 7.80 -8.23 8.39
N GLY A 61 8.45 -7.08 8.24
CA GLY A 61 8.13 -6.20 7.13
C GLY A 61 8.87 -4.89 7.15
N ASP A 62 8.83 -4.24 5.99
CA ASP A 62 9.58 -3.04 5.66
C ASP A 62 8.65 -1.96 5.10
N PRO A 63 9.07 -0.70 5.04
CA PRO A 63 8.32 0.36 4.37
C PRO A 63 7.97 -0.06 2.94
N ALA A 64 6.72 0.17 2.52
CA ALA A 64 6.29 -0.28 1.19
C ALA A 64 7.07 0.42 0.09
N ARG A 65 7.35 1.71 0.26
CA ARG A 65 8.19 2.46 -0.68
C ARG A 65 9.55 1.79 -0.90
N GLU A 66 10.23 1.40 0.16
CA GLU A 66 11.55 0.76 0.07
C GLU A 66 11.43 -0.62 -0.58
N THR A 67 10.43 -1.40 -0.18
CA THR A 67 10.15 -2.73 -0.74
C THR A 67 10.00 -2.69 -2.27
N PHE A 68 9.16 -1.78 -2.78
CA PHE A 68 8.90 -1.64 -4.22
C PHE A 68 10.04 -0.95 -4.99
N VAL A 69 10.95 -0.24 -4.30
CA VAL A 69 12.14 0.37 -4.91
C VAL A 69 13.28 -0.66 -5.02
N VAL A 70 13.64 -1.29 -3.89
CA VAL A 70 14.76 -2.23 -3.78
C VAL A 70 14.46 -3.53 -4.51
N ARG A 71 13.24 -4.06 -4.41
CA ARG A 71 12.79 -5.29 -5.08
C ARG A 71 13.74 -6.46 -4.84
N ASP A 72 14.17 -6.66 -3.59
CA ASP A 72 15.02 -7.79 -3.22
C ASP A 72 14.19 -9.09 -3.24
N PRO A 73 14.42 -9.99 -4.21
CA PRO A 73 13.65 -11.22 -4.34
C PRO A 73 13.85 -12.18 -3.17
N ARG A 74 14.91 -12.01 -2.36
CA ARG A 74 15.15 -12.82 -1.16
C ARG A 74 14.24 -12.41 0.00
N GLN A 75 13.75 -11.18 -0.01
CA GLN A 75 12.84 -10.67 1.01
C GLN A 75 11.40 -10.86 0.56
N ILE A 76 11.06 -10.35 -0.62
CA ILE A 76 9.72 -10.44 -1.20
C ILE A 76 9.85 -10.79 -2.68
N PRO A 77 9.36 -11.97 -3.11
CA PRO A 77 9.38 -12.38 -4.51
C PRO A 77 8.67 -11.38 -5.42
N ARG A 78 9.11 -11.27 -6.67
CA ARG A 78 8.55 -10.33 -7.63
C ARG A 78 7.06 -10.61 -7.89
N GLU A 79 6.68 -11.87 -7.94
CA GLU A 79 5.32 -12.34 -8.18
C GLU A 79 4.38 -11.83 -7.07
N VAL A 80 4.86 -11.85 -5.82
CA VAL A 80 4.15 -11.30 -4.67
C VAL A 80 3.95 -9.79 -4.80
N LEU A 81 4.97 -9.04 -5.26
CA LEU A 81 4.83 -7.60 -5.50
C LEU A 81 3.80 -7.28 -6.60
N GLN A 82 3.77 -8.10 -7.65
CA GLN A 82 2.78 -7.98 -8.72
C GLN A 82 1.36 -8.26 -8.22
N GLU A 83 1.17 -9.32 -7.43
CA GLU A 83 -0.11 -9.65 -6.82
C GLU A 83 -0.59 -8.55 -5.88
N LEU A 84 0.30 -7.99 -5.04
CA LEU A 84 -0.02 -6.87 -4.16
C LEU A 84 -0.44 -5.62 -4.94
N ALA A 85 0.26 -5.29 -6.03
CA ALA A 85 -0.10 -4.17 -6.89
C ALA A 85 -1.47 -4.40 -7.57
N GLN A 86 -1.76 -5.62 -8.01
CA GLN A 86 -3.02 -5.96 -8.65
C GLN A 86 -4.21 -5.92 -7.68
N ASP A 87 -4.05 -6.46 -6.46
CA ASP A 87 -5.10 -6.41 -5.43
C ASP A 87 -5.35 -4.96 -4.97
N LEU A 88 -4.30 -4.13 -4.89
CA LEU A 88 -4.43 -2.70 -4.64
C LEU A 88 -5.31 -2.00 -5.67
N VAL A 89 -5.00 -2.16 -6.95
CA VAL A 89 -5.78 -1.56 -8.03
C VAL A 89 -7.23 -2.04 -8.00
N THR A 90 -7.44 -3.33 -7.78
CA THR A 90 -8.78 -3.93 -7.65
C THR A 90 -9.58 -3.29 -6.51
N ARG A 91 -8.96 -3.12 -5.34
CA ARG A 91 -9.59 -2.48 -4.18
C ARG A 91 -9.87 -1.01 -4.43
N LEU A 92 -8.95 -0.28 -5.04
CA LEU A 92 -9.14 1.12 -5.40
C LEU A 92 -10.28 1.30 -6.39
N ALA A 93 -10.38 0.42 -7.39
CA ALA A 93 -11.46 0.46 -8.37
C ALA A 93 -12.82 0.26 -7.67
N ARG A 94 -12.92 -0.71 -6.76
CA ARG A 94 -14.12 -0.92 -5.94
C ARG A 94 -14.45 0.29 -5.08
N ALA A 95 -13.44 0.85 -4.39
CA ALA A 95 -13.62 2.01 -3.51
C ALA A 95 -14.04 3.28 -4.25
N ALA A 96 -13.53 3.49 -5.48
CA ALA A 96 -13.94 4.59 -6.34
C ALA A 96 -15.37 4.42 -6.92
N GLY A 97 -15.95 3.21 -6.82
CA GLY A 97 -17.23 2.87 -7.41
C GLY A 97 -17.14 2.44 -8.88
N GLY A 98 -16.02 1.85 -9.28
CA GLY A 98 -15.78 1.27 -10.60
C GLY A 98 -14.53 1.81 -11.30
N GLU A 99 -14.10 1.12 -12.36
CA GLU A 99 -12.87 1.44 -13.08
C GLU A 99 -12.88 2.83 -13.71
N GLN A 100 -13.99 3.24 -14.32
CA GLN A 100 -14.12 4.56 -14.94
C GLN A 100 -13.96 5.70 -13.92
N ARG A 101 -14.51 5.53 -12.72
CA ARG A 101 -14.35 6.51 -11.64
C ARG A 101 -12.92 6.55 -11.12
N LEU A 102 -12.27 5.38 -11.02
CA LEU A 102 -10.85 5.33 -10.69
C LEU A 102 -9.98 6.05 -11.72
N ARG A 103 -10.23 5.86 -13.03
CA ARG A 103 -9.53 6.60 -14.11
C ARG A 103 -9.70 8.12 -13.95
N ALA A 104 -10.92 8.58 -13.68
CA ALA A 104 -11.20 9.99 -13.50
C ALA A 104 -10.44 10.58 -12.30
N GLU A 105 -10.39 9.86 -11.18
CA GLU A 105 -9.63 10.29 -9.99
C GLU A 105 -8.11 10.28 -10.22
N ILE A 106 -7.57 9.27 -10.91
CA ILE A 106 -6.16 9.22 -11.33
C ILE A 106 -5.80 10.47 -12.16
N LYS A 107 -6.61 10.80 -13.17
CA LYS A 107 -6.41 11.98 -14.03
C LYS A 107 -6.49 13.28 -13.23
N LYS A 108 -7.48 13.40 -12.34
CA LYS A 108 -7.69 14.56 -11.48
C LYS A 108 -6.51 14.81 -10.54
N GLN A 109 -5.97 13.74 -9.95
CA GLN A 109 -4.82 13.81 -9.05
C GLN A 109 -3.47 13.95 -9.77
N ARG A 110 -3.47 13.92 -11.12
CA ARG A 110 -2.26 14.05 -11.96
C ARG A 110 -1.19 13.04 -11.59
N ILE A 111 -1.60 11.81 -11.29
CA ILE A 111 -0.66 10.71 -11.03
C ILE A 111 0.13 10.45 -12.32
N ASP A 112 1.45 10.38 -12.22
CA ASP A 112 2.34 10.04 -13.32
C ASP A 112 2.66 8.54 -13.28
N LEU A 113 2.19 7.79 -14.27
CA LEU A 113 2.42 6.34 -14.37
C LEU A 113 3.93 6.02 -14.39
N HIS A 114 4.74 6.84 -15.05
CA HIS A 114 6.17 6.58 -15.21
C HIS A 114 6.97 6.72 -13.91
N GLN A 115 6.40 7.38 -12.90
CA GLN A 115 6.99 7.50 -11.56
C GLN A 115 6.66 6.32 -10.63
N LEU A 116 5.75 5.44 -11.04
CA LEU A 116 5.41 4.25 -10.27
C LEU A 116 6.47 3.14 -10.47
N SER A 117 6.57 2.19 -9.54
CA SER A 117 7.41 0.99 -9.74
C SER A 117 6.88 0.14 -10.90
N PRO A 118 7.70 -0.72 -11.53
CA PRO A 118 7.24 -1.50 -12.69
C PRO A 118 6.01 -2.39 -12.42
N GLU A 119 5.89 -2.95 -11.23
CA GLU A 119 4.73 -3.75 -10.82
C GLU A 119 3.46 -2.90 -10.75
N MET A 120 3.59 -1.68 -10.21
CA MET A 120 2.52 -0.70 -10.18
C MET A 120 2.19 -0.16 -11.57
N GLN A 121 3.20 0.04 -12.43
CA GLN A 121 2.98 0.45 -13.81
C GLN A 121 2.12 -0.57 -14.56
N GLU A 122 2.47 -1.86 -14.44
CA GLU A 122 1.72 -2.91 -15.11
C GLU A 122 0.28 -3.02 -14.56
N ALA A 123 0.12 -2.99 -13.23
CA ALA A 123 -1.20 -3.08 -12.60
C ALA A 123 -2.10 -1.87 -12.95
N PHE A 124 -1.54 -0.66 -13.02
CA PHE A 124 -2.30 0.55 -13.34
C PHE A 124 -2.44 0.82 -14.84
N LYS A 125 -1.68 0.14 -15.70
CA LYS A 125 -1.69 0.32 -17.16
C LYS A 125 -3.09 0.41 -17.78
N PRO A 126 -4.07 -0.44 -17.41
CA PRO A 126 -5.41 -0.32 -17.96
C PRO A 126 -6.00 1.07 -17.75
N TYR A 127 -5.78 1.70 -16.59
CA TYR A 127 -6.42 2.95 -16.15
C TYR A 127 -5.79 4.22 -16.73
N PHE A 128 -4.64 4.11 -17.40
CA PHE A 128 -3.96 5.22 -18.07
C PHE A 128 -4.20 5.25 -19.59
N GLY A 129 -4.88 4.25 -20.14
CA GLY A 129 -5.29 4.21 -21.56
C GLY A 129 -6.43 5.19 -21.90
N LEU A 130 -6.50 5.58 -23.17
CA LEU A 130 -7.52 6.46 -23.74
C LEU A 130 -8.92 5.94 -23.44
N ALA A 131 -9.81 6.84 -23.00
CA ALA A 131 -11.24 6.57 -23.00
C ALA A 131 -11.65 6.24 -24.44
N HIS A 132 -12.18 5.04 -24.67
CA HIS A 132 -12.91 4.72 -25.89
C HIS A 132 -14.27 5.39 -25.84
#